data_AF-A0A2V6X5E5-F1
#
_entry.id   AF-A0A2V6X5E5-F1
#
_cell.length_a   1.000
_cell.length_b   1.000
_cell.length_c   1.000
_cell.angle_alpha   90.00
_cell.angle_beta   90.00
_cell.angle_gamma   90.00
#
_symmetry.space_group_name_H-M   'P 1'
#
loop_
_entity.id
_entity.type
_entity.pdbx_description
1 polymer ?
#
loop_
_entity_poly.entity_id
_entity_poly.type
_entity_poly.pdbx_seq_one_letter_code
_entity_poly.pdbx_strand_id
1 'polypeptide(L)' 'MPGRVTVPAGDKVTLKHGKLVVPDHPIVAFIEGDGTGPDIWRAAVRVLDAA' A
#
# COMPACT_ATOMS: atom_id res chain seq x y z
N MET A 1 -16.88 10.52 -12.68
CA MET A 1 -15.56 10.27 -13.30
C MET A 1 -14.92 9.13 -12.53
N PRO A 2 -14.52 8.01 -13.17
CA PRO A 2 -13.72 7.02 -12.48
C PRO A 2 -12.41 7.68 -12.02
N GLY A 3 -11.98 7.40 -10.79
CA GLY A 3 -10.75 7.96 -10.23
C GLY A 3 -9.52 7.54 -11.04
N ARG A 4 -8.48 8.37 -11.08
CA ARG A 4 -7.20 8.09 -11.78
C ARG A 4 -6.40 6.91 -11.20
N VAL A 5 -6.93 6.20 -10.20
CA VAL A 5 -6.25 5.15 -9.47
C VAL A 5 -7.05 3.85 -9.61
N THR A 6 -6.38 2.81 -10.10
CA THR A 6 -6.93 1.45 -10.17
C THR A 6 -6.68 0.76 -8.85
N VAL A 7 -7.75 0.28 -8.21
CA VAL A 7 -7.65 -0.51 -6.97
C VAL A 7 -7.29 -1.95 -7.35
N PRO A 8 -6.20 -2.53 -6.79
CA PRO A 8 -5.80 -3.91 -7.07
C PRO A 8 -6.72 -4.91 -6.35
N ALA A 9 -6.57 -6.20 -6.68
CA ALA A 9 -7.17 -7.28 -5.90
C ALA A 9 -6.52 -7.35 -4.50
N GLY A 10 -7.33 -7.58 -3.48
CA GLY A 10 -6.93 -7.61 -2.08
C GLY A 10 -8.02 -7.04 -1.18
N ASP A 11 -7.75 -6.98 0.12
CA ASP A 11 -8.73 -6.60 1.13
C ASP A 11 -8.35 -5.29 1.84
N LYS A 12 -9.37 -4.53 2.26
CA LYS A 12 -9.14 -3.29 3.00
C LYS A 12 -8.77 -3.57 4.45
N VAL A 13 -7.80 -2.83 4.95
CA VAL A 13 -7.60 -2.70 6.40
C VAL A 13 -8.78 -1.94 7.00
N THR A 14 -9.34 -2.44 8.10
CA THR A 14 -10.47 -1.82 8.80
C THR A 14 -10.12 -1.52 10.26
N LEU A 15 -10.89 -0.63 10.91
CA LEU A 15 -10.76 -0.32 12.33
C LEU A 15 -11.96 -0.87 13.10
N LYS A 16 -11.74 -1.74 14.09
CA LYS A 16 -12.79 -2.27 14.97
C LYS A 16 -12.38 -2.07 16.42
N HIS A 17 -13.24 -1.42 17.21
CA HIS A 17 -13.00 -1.15 18.64
C HIS A 17 -11.63 -0.51 18.92
N GLY A 18 -11.20 0.43 18.07
CA GLY A 18 -9.91 1.11 18.20
C GLY A 18 -8.69 0.29 17.80
N LYS A 19 -8.86 -0.93 17.26
CA LYS A 19 -7.78 -1.78 16.75
C LYS A 19 -7.88 -1.95 15.25
N LEU A 20 -6.73 -1.96 14.57
CA LEU A 20 -6.66 -2.31 13.16
C LEU A 20 -6.93 -3.81 12.99
N VAL A 21 -7.79 -4.14 12.05
CA VAL A 21 -8.00 -5.49 11.54
C VAL A 21 -7.36 -5.54 10.16
N VAL A 22 -6.20 -6.18 10.10
CA VAL A 22 -5.36 -6.29 8.90
C VAL A 22 -5.55 -7.70 8.33
N PRO A 23 -6.05 -7.84 7.09
CA PRO A 23 -6.17 -9.13 6.40
C PRO A 23 -4.79 -9.63 5.90
N ASP A 24 -4.71 -10.89 5.47
CA ASP A 24 -3.46 -11.50 4.97
C ASP A 24 -2.95 -10.85 3.67
N HIS A 25 -3.86 -10.32 2.84
CA HIS A 25 -3.54 -9.62 1.60
C HIS A 25 -4.10 -8.18 1.60
N PRO A 26 -3.51 -7.27 2.40
CA PRO A 26 -4.01 -5.92 2.55
C PRO A 26 -3.67 -5.04 1.34
N ILE A 27 -4.62 -4.20 0.92
CA ILE A 27 -4.33 -3.12 -0.03
C ILE A 27 -3.67 -1.97 0.73
N VAL A 28 -2.41 -1.67 0.40
CA VAL A 28 -1.65 -0.55 0.97
C VAL A 28 -1.49 0.54 -0.10
N ALA A 29 -2.01 1.73 0.17
CA ALA A 29 -1.79 2.89 -0.69
C ALA A 29 -0.43 3.51 -0.40
N PHE A 30 0.29 3.91 -1.44
CA PHE A 30 1.56 4.63 -1.33
C PHE A 30 1.62 5.77 -2.37
N ILE A 31 2.53 6.69 -2.13
CA ILE A 31 2.90 7.77 -3.05
C ILE A 31 4.42 7.68 -3.18
N GLU A 32 4.96 7.54 -4.39
CA GLU A 32 6.41 7.44 -4.61
C GLU A 32 7.15 8.71 -4.19
N GLY A 33 6.47 9.86 -4.27
CA GLY A 33 7.06 11.17 -4.05
C GLY A 33 7.79 11.69 -5.29
N ASP A 34 8.51 12.79 -5.12
CA ASP A 34 9.34 13.43 -6.12
C ASP A 34 10.84 13.28 -5.79
N GLY A 35 11.71 13.80 -6.65
CA GLY A 35 13.16 13.71 -6.47
C GLY A 35 13.67 12.28 -6.40
N THR A 36 14.30 11.89 -5.29
CA THR A 36 14.85 10.55 -5.06
C THR A 36 13.81 9.53 -4.59
N GLY A 37 12.56 9.94 -4.38
CA GLY A 37 11.46 9.08 -3.91
C GLY A 37 11.27 7.80 -4.73
N PRO A 38 11.16 7.86 -6.07
CA PRO A 38 11.01 6.67 -6.91
C PRO A 38 12.21 5.70 -6.86
N ASP A 39 13.42 6.17 -6.59
CA ASP A 39 14.60 5.30 -6.41
C ASP A 39 14.52 4.55 -5.08
N ILE A 40 14.18 5.26 -4.00
CA ILE A 40 14.03 4.70 -2.66
C ILE A 40 12.88 3.69 -2.63
N TRP A 41 11.73 4.04 -3.20
CA TRP A 41 10.56 3.16 -3.22
C TRP A 41 10.84 1.85 -3.95
N ARG A 42 11.49 1.90 -5.13
CA ARG A 42 11.87 0.71 -5.89
C ARG A 42 12.83 -0.22 -5.15
N ALA A 43 13.60 0.30 -4.20
CA ALA A 43 14.45 -0.51 -3.31
C ALA A 43 13.65 -1.07 -2.13
N ALA A 44 12.83 -0.24 -1.48
CA ALA A 44 12.07 -0.60 -0.28
C ALA A 44 11.00 -1.66 -0.55
N VAL A 45 10.25 -1.54 -1.66
CA VAL A 45 9.14 -2.43 -1.99
C VAL A 45 9.58 -3.90 -2.07
N ARG A 46 10.78 -4.18 -2.58
CA ARG A 46 11.32 -5.55 -2.69
C ARG A 46 11.58 -6.19 -1.32
N VAL A 47 11.92 -5.37 -0.32
CA VAL A 47 12.13 -5.84 1.05
C VAL A 47 10.79 -6.10 1.72
N LEU A 48 9.82 -5.21 1.51
CA LEU A 48 8.46 -5.36 2.05
C LEU A 48 7.73 -6.58 1.48
N ASP A 49 7.89 -6.85 0.18
CA ASP A 49 7.26 -7.99 -0.50
C ASP A 49 7.88 -9.34 -0.11
N ALA A 50 9.12 -9.35 0.41
CA ALA A 50 9.89 -10.57 0.68
C ALA A 50 9.99 -10.92 2.18
N ALA A 51 9.53 -10.04 3.07
CA ALA A 51 9.57 -10.23 4.53
C ALA A 51 8.36 -11.03 5.02
#